data_AF-A0AAV7H2H7-F1
#
_entry.id   AF-A0AAV7H2H7-F1
#
_cell.length_a   1.000
_cell.length_b   1.000
_cell.length_c   1.000
_cell.angle_alpha   90.00
_cell.angle_beta   90.00
_cell.angle_gamma   90.00
#
_symmetry.space_group_name_H-M   'P 1'
#
loop_
_entity.id
_entity.type
_entity.pdbx_description
1 polymer ?
#
loop_
_entity_poly.entity_id
_entity_poly.type
_entity_poly.pdbx_seq_one_letter_code
_entity_poly.pdbx_strand_id
1 'polypeptide(L)'
;MQRDEQESQLELYGSRIGLEVEVEQTCVDSEDMRRRALMNEMVWKFEVLVLVLVLEMVWKEKIMTMRIIVGSTTTLRGLHALSYKYNPLALPIPLSAAADVAEEMQSLQEKASAWSGVAASDAFAIDETNVFDALGGDIKPFVDLSTNFYNRVYDDEEEWFRSIFAGSRKEDAIRNQYEFFVQRMGGPPLYSQRKGHPALIGRHRPFSVTHQAAERWLHHMQQALDITPTIDPDSKIKMMNFFRHTAFFLVAGNEITRQAQ
;
A
#
# COMPACT_ATOMS: atom_id res chain seq x y z
N MET A 1 -22.39 -3.53 26.43
CA MET A 1 -23.44 -2.71 25.80
C MET A 1 -23.22 -2.55 24.30
N GLN A 2 -22.20 -1.86 23.79
CA GLN A 2 -21.93 -1.80 22.33
C GLN A 2 -21.43 -3.14 21.73
N ARG A 3 -20.78 -3.97 22.55
CA ARG A 3 -20.23 -5.29 22.18
C ARG A 3 -21.35 -6.33 21.98
N ASP A 4 -22.30 -6.34 22.91
CA ASP A 4 -23.46 -7.23 22.90
C ASP A 4 -24.40 -6.94 21.72
N GLU A 5 -24.43 -5.67 21.26
CA GLU A 5 -25.21 -5.24 20.10
C GLU A 5 -24.56 -5.65 18.77
N GLN A 6 -23.22 -5.66 18.68
CA GLN A 6 -22.49 -6.19 17.52
C GLN A 6 -22.59 -7.71 17.39
N GLU A 7 -22.51 -8.45 18.50
CA GLU A 7 -22.69 -9.91 18.51
C GLU A 7 -24.12 -10.30 18.09
N SER A 8 -25.12 -9.57 18.57
CA SER A 8 -26.53 -9.76 18.19
C SER A 8 -26.79 -9.55 16.69
N GLN A 9 -26.14 -8.56 16.06
CA GLN A 9 -26.30 -8.26 14.63
C GLN A 9 -25.61 -9.29 13.73
N LEU A 10 -24.47 -9.84 14.15
CA LEU A 10 -23.73 -10.87 13.39
C LEU A 10 -24.42 -12.23 13.46
N GLU A 11 -24.99 -12.61 14.60
CA GLU A 11 -25.83 -13.81 14.73
C GLU A 11 -27.11 -13.71 13.87
N LEU A 12 -27.74 -12.54 13.83
CA LEU A 12 -28.93 -12.31 12.99
C LEU A 12 -28.61 -12.41 11.48
N TYR A 13 -27.41 -12.00 11.08
CA TYR A 13 -26.95 -12.08 9.69
C TYR A 13 -26.58 -13.51 9.30
N GLY A 14 -25.91 -14.26 10.17
CA GLY A 14 -25.56 -15.68 9.97
C GLY A 14 -26.77 -16.60 9.83
N SER A 15 -27.80 -16.39 10.67
CA SER A 15 -29.04 -17.18 10.60
C SER A 15 -29.86 -16.95 9.32
N ARG A 16 -29.66 -15.83 8.62
CA ARG A 16 -30.38 -15.48 7.38
C ARG A 16 -29.75 -16.08 6.11
N ILE A 17 -28.50 -16.54 6.20
CA ILE A 17 -27.72 -17.06 5.07
C ILE A 17 -27.31 -18.53 5.20
N GLY A 18 -27.74 -19.22 6.27
CA GLY A 18 -27.52 -20.65 6.45
C GLY A 18 -26.05 -21.05 6.70
N LEU A 19 -25.25 -20.13 7.23
CA LEU A 19 -23.85 -20.38 7.61
C LEU A 19 -23.74 -20.40 9.13
N GLU A 20 -23.37 -21.55 9.70
CA GLU A 20 -22.91 -21.63 11.09
C GLU A 20 -21.56 -20.91 11.20
N VAL A 21 -21.53 -19.83 11.98
CA VAL A 21 -20.30 -19.09 12.29
C VAL A 21 -19.80 -19.59 13.64
N GLU A 22 -18.81 -20.48 13.65
CA GLU A 22 -18.02 -20.73 14.85
C GLU A 22 -17.09 -19.53 15.08
N VAL A 23 -17.37 -18.73 16.11
CA VAL A 23 -16.51 -17.64 16.55
C VAL A 23 -15.44 -18.22 17.48
N GLU A 24 -14.30 -18.61 16.94
CA GLU A 24 -13.13 -18.96 17.75
C GLU A 24 -12.50 -17.67 18.31
N GLN A 25 -12.58 -17.52 19.63
CA GLN A 25 -12.24 -16.31 20.36
C GLN A 25 -10.72 -16.20 20.56
N THR A 26 -10.01 -15.54 19.65
CA THR A 26 -8.60 -15.16 19.88
C THR A 26 -8.50 -13.69 20.30
N CYS A 27 -8.19 -13.47 21.57
CA CYS A 27 -7.91 -12.15 22.13
C CYS A 27 -6.59 -11.61 21.52
N VAL A 28 -6.68 -10.67 20.57
CA VAL A 28 -5.49 -9.94 20.08
C VAL A 28 -5.36 -8.68 20.92
N ASP A 29 -4.31 -8.65 21.74
CA ASP A 29 -3.98 -7.55 22.64
C ASP A 29 -3.66 -6.26 21.85
N SER A 30 -4.30 -5.16 22.25
CA SER A 30 -4.11 -3.83 21.66
C SER A 30 -2.70 -3.26 21.87
N GLU A 31 -1.97 -3.72 22.90
CA GLU A 31 -0.55 -3.42 23.06
C GLU A 31 0.33 -4.17 22.06
N ASP A 32 -0.04 -5.39 21.66
CA ASP A 32 0.71 -6.17 20.68
C ASP A 32 0.55 -5.59 19.27
N MET A 33 -0.63 -5.05 18.93
CA MET A 33 -0.82 -4.26 17.70
C MET A 33 -0.01 -2.96 17.70
N ARG A 34 0.04 -2.22 18.82
CA ARG A 34 0.88 -1.02 18.95
C ARG A 34 2.37 -1.35 18.84
N ARG A 35 2.83 -2.44 19.44
CA ARG A 35 4.22 -2.91 19.33
C ARG A 35 4.58 -3.34 17.91
N ARG A 36 3.66 -3.97 17.18
CA ARG A 36 3.85 -4.37 15.77
C ARG A 36 3.80 -3.19 14.79
N ALA A 37 2.96 -2.19 15.05
CA ALA A 37 2.93 -0.94 14.29
C ALA A 37 4.23 -0.12 14.50
N LEU A 38 4.70 -0.03 15.75
CA LEU A 38 6.01 0.57 16.07
C LEU A 38 7.18 -0.23 15.49
N MET A 39 7.09 -1.56 15.43
CA MET A 39 8.08 -2.40 14.72
C MET A 39 8.07 -2.14 13.21
N ASN A 40 6.91 -1.97 12.57
CA ASN A 40 6.84 -1.64 11.14
C ASN A 40 7.33 -0.21 10.84
N GLU A 41 7.03 0.76 11.71
CA GLU A 41 7.65 2.09 11.66
C GLU A 41 9.16 2.02 11.87
N MET A 42 9.65 1.20 12.81
CA MET A 42 11.08 1.02 13.05
C MET A 42 11.77 0.30 11.91
N VAL A 43 11.13 -0.67 11.24
CA VAL A 43 11.72 -1.38 10.09
C VAL A 43 11.85 -0.44 8.88
N TRP A 44 10.84 0.39 8.60
CA TRP A 44 10.95 1.44 7.56
C TRP A 44 11.96 2.52 7.94
N LYS A 45 11.97 2.97 9.20
CA LYS A 45 12.99 3.91 9.70
C LYS A 45 14.38 3.29 9.71
N PHE A 46 14.55 1.99 9.97
CA PHE A 46 15.85 1.31 9.92
C PHE A 46 16.33 1.09 8.49
N GLU A 47 15.46 0.80 7.51
CA GLU A 47 15.89 0.68 6.11
C GLU A 47 16.29 2.04 5.52
N VAL A 48 15.53 3.11 5.82
CA VAL A 48 15.89 4.49 5.44
C VAL A 48 17.10 4.99 6.23
N LEU A 49 17.22 4.68 7.52
CA LEU A 49 18.39 5.05 8.32
C LEU A 49 19.63 4.22 7.94
N VAL A 50 19.51 2.96 7.53
CA VAL A 50 20.61 2.18 6.97
C VAL A 50 21.01 2.73 5.60
N LEU A 51 20.07 3.17 4.76
CA LEU A 51 20.39 3.86 3.51
C LEU A 51 21.03 5.24 3.74
N VAL A 52 20.53 6.04 4.69
CA VAL A 52 21.08 7.35 5.06
C VAL A 52 22.42 7.22 5.78
N LEU A 53 22.61 6.21 6.64
CA LEU A 53 23.88 5.93 7.29
C LEU A 53 24.90 5.33 6.31
N VAL A 54 24.48 4.49 5.36
CA VAL A 54 25.35 4.01 4.27
C VAL A 54 25.74 5.18 3.37
N LEU A 55 24.83 6.12 3.07
CA LEU A 55 25.15 7.35 2.33
C LEU A 55 26.05 8.31 3.13
N GLU A 56 25.80 8.54 4.41
CA GLU A 56 26.65 9.34 5.32
C GLU A 56 28.03 8.71 5.54
N MET A 57 28.10 7.37 5.62
CA MET A 57 29.35 6.62 5.82
C MET A 57 30.17 6.57 4.53
N VAL A 58 29.54 6.44 3.35
CA VAL A 58 30.20 6.56 2.04
C VAL A 58 30.64 8.01 1.74
N TRP A 59 29.91 9.01 2.25
CA TRP A 59 30.30 10.42 2.13
C TRP A 59 31.45 10.79 3.09
N LYS A 60 31.46 10.24 4.31
CA LYS A 60 32.55 10.39 5.27
C LYS A 60 33.82 9.63 4.87
N GLU A 61 33.72 8.46 4.23
CA GLU A 61 34.91 7.73 3.74
C GLU A 61 35.63 8.44 2.57
N LYS A 62 34.91 9.14 1.69
CA LYS A 62 35.52 9.98 0.65
C LYS A 62 36.26 11.21 1.19
N ILE A 63 35.85 11.74 2.35
CA ILE A 63 36.54 12.87 3.01
C ILE A 63 37.70 12.36 3.91
N MET A 64 37.59 11.16 4.50
CA MET A 64 38.59 10.63 5.44
C MET A 64 39.79 9.94 4.77
N THR A 65 39.70 9.58 3.48
CA THR A 65 40.84 9.00 2.73
C THR A 65 41.96 10.03 2.50
N MET A 66 41.73 11.31 2.82
CA MET A 66 42.77 12.34 2.91
C MET A 66 43.19 12.64 4.36
N ARG A 67 43.31 11.63 5.23
CA ARG A 67 44.05 11.68 6.52
C ARG A 67 44.18 10.27 7.15
N ILE A 68 45.22 9.54 6.75
CA ILE A 68 45.71 8.36 7.49
C ILE A 68 46.30 8.84 8.84
N ILE A 69 46.06 8.10 9.94
CA ILE A 69 47.06 7.59 10.93
C ILE A 69 46.40 7.18 12.28
N VAL A 70 46.60 5.89 12.64
CA VAL A 70 46.56 5.17 13.95
C VAL A 70 45.22 4.70 14.55
N GLY A 71 44.93 3.40 14.36
CA GLY A 71 44.94 2.33 15.38
C GLY A 71 43.91 2.32 16.54
N SER A 72 43.05 1.29 16.58
CA SER A 72 42.97 0.31 17.70
C SER A 72 41.76 -0.63 17.58
N THR A 73 41.99 -1.90 17.93
CA THR A 73 41.06 -3.04 17.95
C THR A 73 40.26 -3.11 19.25
N THR A 74 38.94 -3.36 19.19
CA THR A 74 38.19 -3.90 20.36
C THR A 74 37.08 -4.86 19.93
N THR A 75 37.05 -6.01 20.61
CA THR A 75 36.28 -7.22 20.35
C THR A 75 34.89 -7.22 21.03
N LEU A 76 33.96 -7.92 20.39
CA LEU A 76 32.53 -8.16 20.64
C LEU A 76 32.12 -8.65 22.04
N ARG A 77 30.84 -8.43 22.43
CA ARG A 77 29.94 -9.51 22.91
C ARG A 77 28.46 -9.12 23.04
N GLY A 78 27.60 -9.92 22.38
CA GLY A 78 26.42 -10.50 23.02
C GLY A 78 25.06 -9.94 22.63
N LEU A 79 24.42 -10.50 21.58
CA LEU A 79 22.96 -10.64 21.47
C LEU A 79 22.64 -11.92 20.67
N HIS A 80 21.78 -12.76 21.25
CA HIS A 80 21.31 -14.04 20.70
C HIS A 80 20.50 -13.81 19.41
N ALA A 81 20.84 -14.55 18.36
CA ALA A 81 20.22 -14.46 17.04
C ALA A 81 18.90 -15.26 16.96
N LEU A 82 17.83 -14.60 16.52
CA LEU A 82 16.66 -15.24 15.93
C LEU A 82 17.08 -15.84 14.58
N SER A 83 16.95 -17.15 14.42
CA SER A 83 17.29 -17.86 13.19
C SER A 83 16.22 -17.59 12.12
N TYR A 84 16.36 -16.47 11.40
CA TYR A 84 15.86 -16.40 10.04
C TYR A 84 16.76 -17.29 9.18
N LYS A 85 16.18 -18.22 8.42
CA LYS A 85 16.90 -18.98 7.39
C LYS A 85 17.33 -17.99 6.30
N TYR A 86 18.46 -17.32 6.52
CA TYR A 86 19.17 -16.57 5.51
C TYR A 86 19.55 -17.58 4.41
N ASN A 87 19.10 -17.36 3.17
CA ASN A 87 19.58 -18.13 2.02
C ASN A 87 20.89 -17.45 1.56
N PRO A 88 22.07 -18.00 1.91
CA PRO A 88 23.35 -17.31 1.70
C PRO A 88 23.79 -17.31 0.23
N LEU A 89 22.97 -17.85 -0.69
CA LEU A 89 23.22 -17.89 -2.13
C LEU A 89 22.42 -16.84 -2.91
N ALA A 90 21.54 -16.07 -2.26
CA ALA A 90 21.01 -14.84 -2.87
C ALA A 90 22.13 -13.80 -2.86
N LEU A 91 22.83 -13.67 -3.98
CA LEU A 91 23.87 -12.64 -4.14
C LEU A 91 23.28 -11.27 -3.78
N PRO A 92 23.97 -10.44 -2.98
CA PRO A 92 23.52 -9.08 -2.72
C PRO A 92 23.37 -8.34 -4.05
N ILE A 93 22.23 -7.65 -4.23
CA ILE A 93 22.00 -6.81 -5.40
C ILE A 93 23.20 -5.83 -5.49
N PRO A 94 23.93 -5.77 -6.61
CA PRO A 94 25.06 -4.86 -6.73
C PRO A 94 24.59 -3.42 -6.53
N LEU A 95 25.39 -2.61 -5.83
CA LEU A 95 25.03 -1.24 -5.43
C LEU A 95 24.60 -0.36 -6.63
N SER A 96 25.19 -0.59 -7.81
CA SER A 96 24.79 0.09 -9.05
C SER A 96 23.37 -0.27 -9.47
N ALA A 97 22.99 -1.55 -9.42
CA ALA A 97 21.62 -1.97 -9.77
C ALA A 97 20.58 -1.45 -8.77
N ALA A 98 20.94 -1.31 -7.49
CA ALA A 98 20.07 -0.68 -6.50
C ALA A 98 19.88 0.82 -6.77
N ALA A 99 20.94 1.52 -7.21
CA ALA A 99 20.86 2.93 -7.60
C ALA A 99 20.04 3.13 -8.87
N ASP A 100 20.22 2.28 -9.88
CA ASP A 100 19.46 2.31 -11.14
C ASP A 100 17.96 2.12 -10.87
N VAL A 101 17.59 1.17 -10.01
CA VAL A 101 16.19 0.94 -9.60
C VAL A 101 15.62 2.12 -8.82
N ALA A 102 16.42 2.77 -7.97
CA ALA A 102 15.98 3.95 -7.23
C ALA A 102 15.74 5.15 -8.16
N GLU A 103 16.62 5.36 -9.15
CA GLU A 103 16.47 6.41 -10.17
C GLU A 103 15.23 6.16 -11.03
N GLU A 104 14.99 4.92 -11.45
CA GLU A 104 13.80 4.52 -12.20
C GLU A 104 12.52 4.75 -11.38
N MET A 105 12.51 4.38 -10.11
CA MET A 105 11.38 4.63 -9.21
C MET A 105 11.14 6.12 -9.00
N GLN A 106 12.18 6.91 -8.81
CA GLN A 106 12.07 8.36 -8.69
C GLN A 106 11.47 8.97 -9.98
N SER A 107 11.96 8.54 -11.14
CA SER A 107 11.42 8.96 -12.43
C SER A 107 9.92 8.64 -12.57
N LEU A 108 9.49 7.47 -12.09
CA LEU A 108 8.07 7.09 -12.11
C LEU A 108 7.21 8.00 -11.23
N GLN A 109 7.68 8.38 -10.04
CA GLN A 109 6.97 9.31 -9.16
C GLN A 109 6.88 10.72 -9.76
N GLU A 110 7.94 11.17 -10.43
CA GLU A 110 7.99 12.46 -11.13
C GLU A 110 7.01 12.49 -12.32
N LYS A 111 7.00 11.44 -13.15
CA LYS A 111 6.02 11.29 -14.25
C LYS A 111 4.59 11.27 -13.74
N ALA A 112 4.33 10.48 -12.69
CA ALA A 112 3.02 10.42 -12.06
C ALA A 112 2.55 11.81 -11.61
N SER A 113 3.44 12.58 -10.98
CA SER A 113 3.12 13.94 -10.53
C SER A 113 2.84 14.88 -11.70
N ALA A 114 3.69 14.85 -12.74
CA ALA A 114 3.54 15.68 -13.92
C ALA A 114 2.23 15.42 -14.69
N TRP A 115 1.82 14.15 -14.81
CA TRP A 115 0.60 13.78 -15.55
C TRP A 115 -0.68 13.90 -14.73
N SER A 116 -0.60 13.59 -13.43
CA SER A 116 -1.75 13.69 -12.53
C SER A 116 -2.09 15.13 -12.16
N GLY A 117 -1.09 16.02 -12.14
CA GLY A 117 -1.20 17.35 -11.54
C GLY A 117 -1.23 17.33 -10.02
N VAL A 118 -0.92 16.19 -9.39
CA VAL A 118 -0.87 16.01 -7.93
C VAL A 118 0.58 15.84 -7.52
N ALA A 119 1.07 16.64 -6.57
CA ALA A 119 2.42 16.44 -6.05
C ALA A 119 2.50 15.15 -5.23
N ALA A 120 3.66 14.48 -5.22
CA ALA A 120 3.85 13.29 -4.39
C ALA A 120 3.57 13.56 -2.90
N SER A 121 3.90 14.75 -2.39
CA SER A 121 3.55 15.16 -1.02
C SER A 121 2.04 15.12 -0.76
N ASP A 122 1.25 15.66 -1.69
CA ASP A 122 -0.20 15.72 -1.55
C ASP A 122 -0.84 14.34 -1.70
N ALA A 123 -0.27 13.50 -2.55
CA ALA A 123 -0.68 12.11 -2.74
C ALA A 123 -0.46 11.25 -1.49
N PHE A 124 0.63 11.48 -0.77
CA PHE A 124 0.98 10.73 0.44
C PHE A 124 0.62 11.45 1.74
N ALA A 125 -0.17 12.54 1.68
CA ALA A 125 -0.77 13.19 2.85
C ALA A 125 -1.71 12.24 3.63
N ILE A 126 -2.11 11.11 3.03
CA ILE A 126 -2.77 9.99 3.73
C ILE A 126 -1.89 9.37 4.84
N ASP A 127 -0.60 9.68 4.90
CA ASP A 127 0.32 9.22 5.95
C ASP A 127 0.44 10.22 7.11
N GLU A 128 0.05 11.47 6.91
CA GLU A 128 0.05 12.50 7.97
C GLU A 128 -1.08 12.28 8.97
N THR A 129 -2.14 11.60 8.55
CA THR A 129 -3.29 11.23 9.38
C THR A 129 -3.60 9.77 9.12
N ASN A 130 -3.75 8.95 10.17
CA ASN A 130 -4.28 7.61 9.98
C ASN A 130 -5.75 7.71 9.50
N VAL A 131 -5.95 7.64 8.19
CA VAL A 131 -7.27 7.78 7.56
C VAL A 131 -8.22 6.68 8.05
N PHE A 132 -7.73 5.46 8.29
CA PHE A 132 -8.53 4.40 8.87
C PHE A 132 -9.08 4.79 10.27
N ASP A 133 -8.23 5.36 11.13
CA ASP A 133 -8.66 5.86 12.44
C ASP A 133 -9.60 7.06 12.32
N ALA A 134 -9.34 7.99 11.38
CA ALA A 134 -10.20 9.15 11.11
C ALA A 134 -11.62 8.74 10.68
N LEU A 135 -11.73 7.60 9.98
CA LEU A 135 -12.99 6.99 9.57
C LEU A 135 -13.57 6.05 10.64
N GLY A 136 -13.12 6.18 11.89
CA GLY A 136 -13.67 5.47 13.06
C GLY A 136 -13.05 4.10 13.33
N GLY A 137 -11.95 3.74 12.66
CA GLY A 137 -11.30 2.45 12.83
C GLY A 137 -12.14 1.28 12.30
N ASP A 138 -13.05 1.54 11.37
CA ASP A 138 -13.93 0.57 10.75
C ASP A 138 -13.51 0.31 9.30
N ILE A 139 -13.61 -0.95 8.86
CA ILE A 139 -13.40 -1.34 7.46
C ILE A 139 -14.59 -0.95 6.58
N LYS A 140 -15.77 -0.74 7.16
CA LYS A 140 -17.02 -0.51 6.43
C LYS A 140 -16.94 0.64 5.40
N PRO A 141 -16.36 1.83 5.70
CA PRO A 141 -16.22 2.90 4.71
C PRO A 141 -15.46 2.47 3.45
N PHE A 142 -14.42 1.63 3.61
CA PHE A 142 -13.61 1.12 2.50
C PHE A 142 -14.34 0.05 1.70
N VAL A 143 -15.11 -0.82 2.38
CA VAL A 143 -15.98 -1.81 1.75
C VAL A 143 -17.07 -1.13 0.92
N ASP A 144 -17.76 -0.14 1.50
CA ASP A 144 -18.80 0.63 0.82
C ASP A 144 -18.22 1.37 -0.39
N LEU A 145 -17.08 2.06 -0.23
CA LEU A 145 -16.40 2.76 -1.31
C LEU A 145 -16.04 1.82 -2.47
N SER A 146 -15.39 0.69 -2.17
CA SER A 146 -14.94 -0.25 -3.21
C SER A 146 -16.13 -0.94 -3.88
N THR A 147 -17.19 -1.22 -3.14
CA THR A 147 -18.45 -1.77 -3.69
C THR A 147 -19.10 -0.78 -4.64
N ASN A 148 -19.27 0.48 -4.22
CA ASN A 148 -19.82 1.55 -5.04
C ASN A 148 -18.97 1.79 -6.30
N PHE A 149 -17.65 1.78 -6.15
CA PHE A 149 -16.71 1.90 -7.27
C PHE A 149 -16.87 0.77 -8.28
N TYR A 150 -16.81 -0.50 -7.85
CA TYR A 150 -16.89 -1.62 -8.78
C TYR A 150 -18.30 -1.87 -9.33
N ASN A 151 -19.37 -1.44 -8.65
CA ASN A 151 -20.69 -1.39 -9.29
C ASN A 151 -20.62 -0.56 -10.57
N ARG A 152 -20.07 0.66 -10.49
CA ARG A 152 -19.94 1.56 -11.63
C ARG A 152 -19.00 1.02 -12.72
N VAL A 153 -17.88 0.41 -12.33
CA VAL A 153 -16.92 -0.17 -13.30
C VAL A 153 -17.54 -1.32 -14.09
N TYR A 154 -18.26 -2.23 -13.44
CA TYR A 154 -18.86 -3.39 -14.12
C TYR A 154 -20.12 -3.02 -14.91
N ASP A 155 -20.80 -1.94 -14.51
CA ASP A 155 -21.95 -1.39 -15.22
C ASP A 155 -21.57 -0.30 -16.25
N ASP A 156 -20.26 -0.08 -16.49
CA ASP A 156 -19.77 0.91 -17.43
C ASP A 156 -20.23 0.60 -18.87
N GLU A 157 -20.84 1.59 -19.53
CA GLU A 157 -21.30 1.51 -20.93
C GLU A 157 -20.12 1.47 -21.93
N GLU A 158 -18.95 1.97 -21.53
CA GLU A 158 -17.73 2.00 -22.33
C GLU A 158 -17.06 0.63 -22.36
N GLU A 159 -17.37 -0.18 -23.38
CA GLU A 159 -16.88 -1.55 -23.51
C GLU A 159 -15.34 -1.67 -23.48
N TRP A 160 -14.62 -0.68 -24.04
CA TRP A 160 -13.16 -0.67 -24.02
C TRP A 160 -12.58 -0.61 -22.59
N PHE A 161 -13.31 0.02 -21.66
CA PHE A 161 -12.90 0.09 -20.26
C PHE A 161 -13.40 -1.11 -19.47
N ARG A 162 -14.67 -1.47 -19.65
CA ARG A 162 -15.29 -2.62 -18.96
C ARG A 162 -14.56 -3.93 -19.26
N SER A 163 -14.15 -4.14 -20.51
CA SER A 163 -13.44 -5.35 -20.95
C SER A 163 -12.09 -5.56 -20.25
N ILE A 164 -11.46 -4.51 -19.70
CA ILE A 164 -10.25 -4.62 -18.88
C ILE A 164 -10.49 -5.53 -17.66
N PHE A 165 -11.73 -5.53 -17.14
CA PHE A 165 -12.12 -6.28 -15.95
C PHE A 165 -12.77 -7.63 -16.26
N ALA A 166 -12.99 -8.00 -17.52
CA ALA A 166 -13.75 -9.19 -17.90
C ALA A 166 -13.16 -10.52 -17.37
N GLY A 167 -11.85 -10.57 -17.15
CA GLY A 167 -11.17 -11.74 -16.57
C GLY A 167 -11.20 -11.80 -15.03
N SER A 168 -11.83 -10.83 -14.37
CA SER A 168 -11.89 -10.73 -12.91
C SER A 168 -13.32 -10.92 -12.41
N ARG A 169 -13.48 -11.61 -11.29
CA ARG A 169 -14.76 -11.64 -10.57
C ARG A 169 -14.93 -10.33 -9.80
N LYS A 170 -16.12 -9.74 -9.88
CA LYS A 170 -16.44 -8.46 -9.24
C LYS A 170 -16.18 -8.48 -7.73
N GLU A 171 -16.62 -9.54 -7.05
CA GLU A 171 -16.49 -9.69 -5.60
C GLU A 171 -15.01 -9.79 -5.18
N ASP A 172 -14.20 -10.50 -5.97
CA ASP A 172 -12.76 -10.61 -5.72
C ASP A 172 -12.05 -9.27 -5.95
N ALA A 173 -12.46 -8.51 -6.96
CA ALA A 173 -11.92 -7.18 -7.25
C ALA A 173 -12.24 -6.19 -6.11
N ILE A 174 -13.49 -6.17 -5.65
CA ILE A 174 -13.93 -5.40 -4.47
C ILE A 174 -13.06 -5.75 -3.25
N ARG A 175 -12.93 -7.05 -2.96
CA ARG A 175 -12.14 -7.52 -1.83
C ARG A 175 -10.67 -7.13 -1.91
N ASN A 176 -10.05 -7.30 -3.08
CA ASN A 176 -8.67 -6.93 -3.30
C ASN A 176 -8.45 -5.42 -3.08
N GLN A 177 -9.39 -4.58 -3.50
CA GLN A 177 -9.27 -3.13 -3.40
C GLN A 177 -9.46 -2.64 -1.97
N TYR A 178 -10.55 -3.01 -1.27
CA TYR A 178 -10.75 -2.49 0.09
C TYR A 178 -9.69 -3.01 1.06
N GLU A 179 -9.23 -4.25 0.94
CA GLU A 179 -8.17 -4.77 1.82
C GLU A 179 -6.85 -4.02 1.60
N PHE A 180 -6.55 -3.64 0.35
CA PHE A 180 -5.39 -2.80 0.05
C PHE A 180 -5.54 -1.40 0.63
N PHE A 181 -6.72 -0.78 0.48
CA PHE A 181 -6.96 0.57 1.02
C PHE A 181 -6.92 0.58 2.54
N VAL A 182 -7.59 -0.36 3.22
CA VAL A 182 -7.52 -0.51 4.68
C VAL A 182 -6.07 -0.60 5.14
N GLN A 183 -5.29 -1.49 4.54
CA GLN A 183 -3.87 -1.64 4.88
C GLN A 183 -3.05 -0.37 4.58
N ARG A 184 -3.26 0.27 3.43
CA ARG A 184 -2.47 1.44 3.01
C ARG A 184 -2.81 2.68 3.84
N MET A 185 -4.03 2.76 4.36
CA MET A 185 -4.56 3.94 5.04
C MET A 185 -4.55 3.81 6.57
N GLY A 186 -3.72 2.90 7.10
CA GLY A 186 -3.43 2.80 8.54
C GLY A 186 -4.20 1.74 9.32
N GLY A 187 -5.00 0.92 8.63
CA GLY A 187 -5.69 -0.23 9.21
C GLY A 187 -4.85 -1.53 9.23
N PRO A 188 -5.47 -2.66 9.61
CA PRO A 188 -4.79 -3.95 9.65
C PRO A 188 -4.30 -4.40 8.26
N PRO A 189 -3.20 -5.19 8.17
CA PRO A 189 -2.57 -5.56 6.90
C PRO A 189 -3.29 -6.73 6.19
N LEU A 190 -4.60 -6.58 5.96
CA LEU A 190 -5.48 -7.61 5.40
C LEU A 190 -5.02 -8.09 4.02
N TYR A 191 -4.58 -7.16 3.16
CA TYR A 191 -4.12 -7.50 1.82
C TYR A 191 -2.85 -8.34 1.86
N SER A 192 -1.84 -7.90 2.62
CA SER A 192 -0.56 -8.59 2.72
C SER A 192 -0.70 -9.97 3.35
N GLN A 193 -1.57 -10.12 4.34
CA GLN A 193 -1.86 -11.43 4.95
C GLN A 193 -2.39 -12.45 3.94
N ARG A 194 -3.21 -12.01 2.97
CA ARG A 194 -3.82 -12.90 1.98
C ARG A 194 -3.05 -13.04 0.67
N LYS A 195 -2.43 -11.95 0.19
CA LYS A 195 -1.84 -11.86 -1.17
C LYS A 195 -0.35 -11.54 -1.18
N GLY A 196 0.26 -11.28 -0.02
CA GLY A 196 1.63 -10.78 0.08
C GLY A 196 1.75 -9.34 -0.42
N HIS A 197 2.93 -8.96 -0.91
CA HIS A 197 3.24 -7.58 -1.26
C HIS A 197 2.24 -6.98 -2.29
N PRO A 198 1.79 -5.72 -2.13
CA PRO A 198 0.88 -5.06 -3.07
C PRO A 198 1.40 -5.04 -4.51
N ALA A 199 2.67 -4.68 -4.72
CA ALA A 199 3.37 -4.75 -6.01
C ALA A 199 2.52 -4.23 -7.20
N LEU A 200 1.98 -3.02 -7.06
CA LEU A 200 0.93 -2.49 -7.93
C LEU A 200 1.28 -2.56 -9.42
N ILE A 201 2.44 -2.04 -9.84
CA ILE A 201 2.89 -2.11 -11.25
C ILE A 201 2.92 -3.56 -11.75
N GLY A 202 3.53 -4.47 -10.97
CA GLY A 202 3.64 -5.88 -11.35
C GLY A 202 2.29 -6.56 -11.53
N ARG A 203 1.31 -6.26 -10.66
CA ARG A 203 -0.05 -6.82 -10.74
C ARG A 203 -0.92 -6.18 -11.80
N HIS A 204 -0.59 -4.97 -12.25
CA HIS A 204 -1.31 -4.27 -13.31
C HIS A 204 -0.70 -4.47 -14.70
N ARG A 205 0.48 -5.12 -14.80
CA ARG A 205 1.14 -5.47 -16.07
C ARG A 205 0.24 -6.15 -17.12
N PRO A 206 -0.66 -7.09 -16.76
CA PRO A 206 -1.53 -7.75 -17.75
C PRO A 206 -2.55 -6.81 -18.41
N PHE A 207 -2.78 -5.62 -17.85
CA PHE A 207 -3.84 -4.71 -18.29
C PHE A 207 -3.28 -3.53 -19.09
N SER A 208 -4.11 -3.00 -19.99
CA SER A 208 -3.79 -1.79 -20.75
C SER A 208 -4.12 -0.54 -19.94
N VAL A 209 -3.22 -0.15 -19.02
CA VAL A 209 -3.40 1.03 -18.17
C VAL A 209 -2.92 2.29 -18.92
N THR A 210 -3.78 2.82 -19.79
CA THR A 210 -3.53 4.06 -20.54
C THR A 210 -3.94 5.30 -19.73
N HIS A 211 -3.53 6.49 -20.19
CA HIS A 211 -4.04 7.77 -19.65
C HIS A 211 -5.57 7.82 -19.64
N GLN A 212 -6.21 7.38 -20.72
CA GLN A 212 -7.67 7.34 -20.83
C GLN A 212 -8.29 6.37 -19.81
N ALA A 213 -7.69 5.19 -19.62
CA ALA A 213 -8.14 4.22 -18.62
C ALA A 213 -8.00 4.77 -17.19
N ALA A 214 -6.89 5.48 -16.90
CA ALA A 214 -6.70 6.12 -15.60
C ALA A 214 -7.78 7.18 -15.31
N GLU A 215 -8.07 8.08 -16.26
CA GLU A 215 -9.13 9.08 -16.07
C GLU A 215 -10.52 8.45 -15.96
N ARG A 216 -10.82 7.37 -16.71
CA ARG A 216 -12.11 6.65 -16.58
C ARG A 216 -12.23 5.95 -15.23
N TRP A 217 -11.15 5.37 -14.72
CA TRP A 217 -11.11 4.80 -13.37
C TRP A 217 -11.35 5.87 -12.32
N LEU A 218 -10.69 7.03 -12.44
CA LEU A 218 -10.83 8.15 -11.51
C LEU A 218 -12.22 8.77 -11.53
N HIS A 219 -12.86 8.83 -12.69
CA HIS A 219 -14.26 9.24 -12.82
C HIS A 219 -15.19 8.41 -11.93
N HIS A 220 -15.06 7.08 -11.99
CA HIS A 220 -15.86 6.18 -11.15
C HIS A 220 -15.52 6.30 -9.66
N MET A 221 -14.23 6.48 -9.34
CA MET A 221 -13.79 6.64 -7.95
C MET A 221 -14.29 7.94 -7.33
N GLN A 222 -14.28 9.04 -8.09
CA GLN A 222 -14.83 10.32 -7.64
C GLN A 222 -16.32 10.18 -7.32
N GLN A 223 -17.10 9.60 -8.24
CA GLN A 223 -18.52 9.36 -8.00
C GLN A 223 -18.77 8.42 -6.82
N ALA A 224 -17.92 7.42 -6.59
CA ALA A 224 -18.01 6.52 -5.45
C ALA A 224 -17.71 7.24 -4.12
N LEU A 225 -16.70 8.11 -4.08
CA LEU A 225 -16.42 8.96 -2.92
C LEU A 225 -17.58 9.92 -2.65
N ASP A 226 -18.15 10.55 -3.68
CA ASP A 226 -19.24 11.51 -3.53
C ASP A 226 -20.46 10.88 -2.83
N ILE A 227 -20.82 9.65 -3.20
CA ILE A 227 -21.98 8.94 -2.63
C ILE A 227 -21.69 8.17 -1.34
N THR A 228 -20.45 8.14 -0.86
CA THR A 228 -20.09 7.44 0.39
C THR A 228 -20.07 8.46 1.54
N PRO A 229 -21.14 8.56 2.36
CA PRO A 229 -21.28 9.61 3.37
C PRO A 229 -20.43 9.38 4.62
N THR A 230 -19.94 8.17 4.82
CA THR A 230 -19.10 7.78 5.96
C THR A 230 -17.66 8.26 5.85
N ILE A 231 -17.26 8.78 4.68
CA ILE A 231 -15.94 9.37 4.45
C ILE A 231 -16.08 10.88 4.60
N ASP A 232 -15.35 11.47 5.54
CA ASP A 232 -15.38 12.92 5.76
C ASP A 232 -14.69 13.70 4.62
N PRO A 233 -14.98 15.00 4.43
CA PRO A 233 -14.44 15.78 3.32
C PRO A 233 -12.90 15.85 3.25
N ASP A 234 -12.21 15.90 4.38
CA ASP A 234 -10.73 15.96 4.40
C ASP A 234 -10.14 14.62 3.93
N SER A 235 -10.68 13.50 4.45
CA SER A 235 -10.34 12.17 3.97
C SER A 235 -10.62 11.99 2.47
N LYS A 236 -11.75 12.51 1.94
CA LYS A 236 -12.04 12.44 0.50
C LYS A 236 -10.96 13.11 -0.35
N ILE A 237 -10.48 14.28 0.07
CA ILE A 237 -9.42 15.03 -0.64
C ILE A 237 -8.11 14.22 -0.63
N LYS A 238 -7.67 13.79 0.56
CA LYS A 238 -6.43 13.00 0.71
C LYS A 238 -6.49 11.70 -0.10
N MET A 239 -7.61 10.98 -0.04
CA MET A 239 -7.83 9.75 -0.79
C MET A 239 -7.82 10.01 -2.30
N MET A 240 -8.51 11.04 -2.79
CA MET A 240 -8.53 11.35 -4.23
C MET A 240 -7.15 11.77 -4.74
N ASN A 241 -6.38 12.55 -3.99
CA ASN A 241 -4.99 12.87 -4.33
C ASN A 241 -4.14 11.60 -4.45
N PHE A 242 -4.23 10.71 -3.45
CA PHE A 242 -3.55 9.41 -3.48
C PHE A 242 -3.95 8.58 -4.71
N PHE A 243 -5.25 8.45 -4.98
CA PHE A 243 -5.76 7.67 -6.09
C PHE A 243 -5.35 8.24 -7.45
N ARG A 244 -5.47 9.55 -7.63
CA ARG A 244 -5.12 10.24 -8.88
C ARG A 244 -3.63 10.08 -9.18
N HIS A 245 -2.78 10.35 -8.20
CA HIS A 245 -1.33 10.16 -8.34
C HIS A 245 -0.99 8.69 -8.66
N THR A 246 -1.53 7.75 -7.89
CA THR A 246 -1.25 6.32 -8.06
C THR A 246 -1.74 5.78 -9.41
N ALA A 247 -2.88 6.28 -9.93
CA ALA A 247 -3.37 5.90 -11.25
C ALA A 247 -2.37 6.29 -12.35
N PHE A 248 -1.83 7.51 -12.32
CA PHE A 248 -0.81 7.93 -13.29
C PHE A 248 0.57 7.31 -13.03
N PHE A 249 0.89 6.91 -11.80
CA PHE A 249 2.04 6.07 -11.50
C PHE A 249 1.94 4.69 -12.18
N LEU A 250 0.74 4.09 -12.21
CA LEU A 250 0.49 2.86 -12.94
C LEU A 250 0.58 3.05 -14.46
N VAL A 251 0.12 4.19 -15.00
CA VAL A 251 0.30 4.54 -16.41
C VAL A 251 1.78 4.60 -16.76
N ALA A 252 2.58 5.31 -15.94
CA ALA A 252 4.02 5.42 -16.16
C ALA A 252 4.72 4.06 -16.11
N GLY A 253 4.34 3.20 -15.14
CA GLY A 253 4.84 1.83 -15.06
C GLY A 253 4.42 0.95 -16.24
N ASN A 254 3.23 1.16 -16.81
CA ASN A 254 2.76 0.45 -17.99
C ASN A 254 3.58 0.81 -19.24
N GLU A 255 3.90 2.10 -19.42
CA GLU A 255 4.75 2.56 -20.52
C GLU A 255 6.14 1.95 -20.48
N ILE A 256 6.80 1.98 -19.31
CA ILE A 256 8.14 1.38 -19.15
C ILE A 256 8.10 -0.11 -19.46
N THR A 257 7.11 -0.83 -18.92
CA THR A 257 7.02 -2.28 -19.12
C THR A 257 6.79 -2.64 -20.59
N ARG A 258 6.05 -1.82 -21.35
CA ARG A 258 5.80 -2.03 -22.78
C ARG A 258 7.00 -1.65 -23.65
N GLN A 259 7.79 -0.66 -23.26
CA GLN A 259 9.02 -0.30 -23.99
C GLN A 259 10.12 -1.36 -23.84
N ALA A 260 10.08 -2.16 -22.77
CA ALA A 260 11.02 -3.25 -22.52
C ALA A 260 10.68 -4.59 -23.20
N GLN A 261 9.57 -4.67 -23.96
CA GLN A 261 9.08 -5.86 -24.67
C GLN A 261 9.27 -5.73 -26.18
#